data_AF-A0A318YJN2-F1
#
_entry.id   AF-A0A318YJN2-F1
#
_cell.length_a   1.000
_cell.length_b   1.000
_cell.length_c   1.000
_cell.angle_alpha   90.00
_cell.angle_beta   90.00
_cell.angle_gamma   90.00
#
_symmetry.space_group_name_H-M   'P 1'
#
loop_
_entity.id
_entity.type
_entity.pdbx_description
1 polymer ?
#
loop_
_entity_poly.entity_id
_entity_poly.type
_entity_poly.pdbx_seq_one_letter_code
_entity_poly.pdbx_strand_id
1 'polypeptide(L)'
;MDDNPTMDEIADMAAFHLGIVRPLMQEYIAWSLGNLAWRTGTRPYNTKLSTTEEMRLLRSMYRFQLWSNLFHICPDTQDRHGPQLDGWKFMELQFSFFEPWEVEEIFCIKTFAKVKYDHIFSRIYRDLCPGPPAIPGQQRSMPAGFFDFDHPFTRDCLLNGTIALGLNFLHTVFFKIKDHNHLVSTMRNHIGRQTFCLLNNDDIGLNVQNKRRRSKPSLRDRKQGRRDPLPFLGDVVVPSTDTTHPPLAWTLIWEGTYSSLVGYFIKDKVRKWGYVMWDAARLEKTGAKEVLKRQWESDWLGQDPRDLAIT
;
A
#
# COMPACT_ATOMS: atom_id res chain seq x y z
N MET A 1 -28.81 -3.80 -20.82
CA MET A 1 -28.38 -5.03 -20.15
C MET A 1 -28.68 -4.82 -18.69
N ASP A 2 -29.36 -5.75 -18.03
CA ASP A 2 -29.52 -5.68 -16.58
C ASP A 2 -28.16 -6.04 -15.97
N ASP A 3 -27.40 -5.03 -15.53
CA ASP A 3 -26.07 -5.15 -14.91
C ASP A 3 -26.15 -5.62 -13.44
N ASN A 4 -27.20 -6.38 -13.09
CA ASN A 4 -27.32 -6.91 -11.74
C ASN A 4 -26.46 -8.18 -11.59
N PRO A 5 -25.62 -8.27 -10.54
CA PRO A 5 -24.81 -9.45 -10.31
C PRO A 5 -25.70 -10.68 -10.11
N THR A 6 -25.26 -11.80 -10.67
CA THR A 6 -25.88 -13.12 -10.51
C THR A 6 -25.81 -13.58 -9.05
N MET A 7 -26.64 -14.57 -8.69
CA MET A 7 -26.62 -15.14 -7.33
C MET A 7 -25.25 -15.73 -6.97
N ASP A 8 -24.57 -16.37 -7.93
CA ASP A 8 -23.23 -16.92 -7.73
C ASP A 8 -22.20 -15.82 -7.50
N GLU A 9 -22.24 -14.73 -8.29
CA GLU A 9 -21.36 -13.58 -8.08
C GLU A 9 -21.58 -12.92 -6.71
N ILE A 10 -22.84 -12.80 -6.27
CA ILE A 10 -23.16 -12.29 -4.92
C ILE A 10 -22.59 -13.23 -3.85
N ALA A 11 -22.73 -14.54 -4.02
CA ALA A 11 -22.19 -15.53 -3.09
C ALA A 11 -20.65 -15.47 -3.02
N ASP A 12 -19.97 -15.32 -4.15
CA ASP A 12 -18.52 -15.17 -4.22
C ASP A 12 -18.05 -13.87 -3.57
N MET A 13 -18.74 -12.75 -3.83
CA MET A 13 -18.45 -11.47 -3.18
C MET A 13 -18.62 -11.56 -1.65
N ALA A 14 -19.67 -12.24 -1.19
CA ALA A 14 -19.91 -12.47 0.24
C ALA A 14 -18.83 -13.38 0.85
N ALA A 15 -18.44 -14.46 0.17
CA ALA A 15 -17.37 -15.36 0.60
C ALA A 15 -16.03 -14.64 0.69
N PHE A 16 -15.69 -13.79 -0.29
CA PHE A 16 -14.50 -12.96 -0.26
C PHE A 16 -14.54 -11.94 0.89
N HIS A 17 -15.68 -11.25 1.07
CA HIS A 17 -15.83 -10.25 2.13
C HIS A 17 -15.69 -10.87 3.53
N LEU A 18 -16.47 -11.92 3.81
CA LEU A 18 -16.55 -12.53 5.12
C LEU A 18 -15.33 -13.40 5.43
N GLY A 19 -14.84 -14.13 4.42
CA GLY A 19 -13.76 -15.10 4.58
C GLY A 19 -12.36 -14.53 4.45
N ILE A 20 -12.16 -13.42 3.73
CA ILE A 20 -10.81 -12.87 3.45
C ILE A 20 -10.69 -11.43 3.96
N VAL A 21 -11.59 -10.53 3.51
CA VAL A 21 -11.47 -9.09 3.82
C VAL A 21 -11.61 -8.83 5.31
N ARG A 22 -12.68 -9.35 5.95
CA ARG A 22 -12.92 -9.11 7.37
C ARG A 22 -11.79 -9.60 8.29
N PRO A 23 -11.29 -10.85 8.18
CA PRO A 23 -10.18 -11.31 9.01
C PRO A 23 -8.91 -10.46 8.83
N LEU A 24 -8.53 -10.15 7.60
CA LEU A 24 -7.36 -9.31 7.31
C LEU A 24 -7.53 -7.88 7.81
N MET A 25 -8.75 -7.33 7.73
CA MET A 25 -9.05 -6.00 8.27
C MET A 25 -8.86 -5.97 9.79
N GLN A 26 -9.28 -7.00 10.53
CA GLN A 26 -9.04 -7.07 11.97
C GLN A 26 -7.54 -7.13 12.31
N GLU A 27 -6.76 -7.94 11.57
CA GLU A 27 -5.30 -7.99 11.73
C GLU A 27 -4.64 -6.64 11.41
N TYR A 28 -5.10 -5.95 10.37
CA TYR A 28 -4.63 -4.62 10.02
C TYR A 28 -4.93 -3.61 11.14
N ILE A 29 -6.16 -3.60 11.68
CA ILE A 29 -6.57 -2.68 12.76
C ILE A 29 -5.70 -2.89 14.00
N ALA A 30 -5.55 -4.14 14.43
CA ALA A 30 -4.73 -4.47 15.60
C ALA A 30 -3.27 -4.04 15.40
N TRP A 31 -2.70 -4.34 14.23
CA TRP A 31 -1.32 -3.97 13.91
C TRP A 31 -1.12 -2.45 13.83
N SER A 32 -1.98 -1.74 13.11
CA SER A 32 -1.83 -0.30 12.87
C SER A 32 -2.09 0.53 14.13
N LEU A 33 -3.10 0.19 14.93
CA LEU A 33 -3.35 0.83 16.22
C LEU A 33 -2.27 0.48 17.25
N GLY A 34 -1.73 -0.74 17.22
CA GLY A 34 -0.57 -1.13 18.03
C GLY A 34 0.68 -0.30 17.69
N ASN A 35 0.95 -0.08 16.41
CA ASN A 35 2.02 0.81 15.96
C ASN A 35 1.77 2.25 16.40
N LEU A 36 0.52 2.74 16.34
CA LEU A 36 0.18 4.08 16.82
C LEU A 36 0.45 4.22 18.32
N ALA A 37 -0.07 3.29 19.13
CA ALA A 37 0.10 3.28 20.58
C ALA A 37 1.60 3.26 20.98
N TRP A 38 2.41 2.49 20.25
CA TRP A 38 3.87 2.50 20.45
C TRP A 38 4.49 3.88 20.19
N ARG A 39 4.02 4.62 19.18
CA ARG A 39 4.55 5.96 18.85
C ARG A 39 4.09 7.06 19.80
N THR A 40 2.89 6.92 20.36
CA THR A 40 2.31 7.87 21.31
C THR A 40 2.69 7.55 22.75
N GLY A 41 3.23 6.35 23.02
CA GLY A 41 3.57 5.90 24.37
C GLY A 41 2.35 5.58 25.23
N THR A 42 1.20 5.32 24.60
CA THR A 42 -0.06 5.06 25.31
C THR A 42 -0.41 3.57 25.31
N ARG A 43 -1.45 3.22 26.06
CA ARG A 43 -2.04 1.87 26.00
C ARG A 43 -2.72 1.61 24.65
N PRO A 44 -2.90 0.32 24.26
CA PRO A 44 -3.66 -0.05 23.08
C PRO A 44 -5.05 0.58 23.10
N TYR A 45 -5.41 1.22 21.99
CA TYR A 45 -6.67 1.95 21.87
C TYR A 45 -7.84 1.04 21.54
N ASN A 46 -9.05 1.57 21.74
CA ASN A 46 -10.28 0.89 21.32
C ASN A 46 -10.24 0.57 19.82
N THR A 47 -10.44 -0.70 19.48
CA THR A 47 -10.48 -1.21 18.10
C THR A 47 -11.81 -0.96 17.40
N LYS A 48 -12.84 -0.49 18.12
CA LYS A 48 -14.12 -0.09 17.53
C LYS A 48 -13.90 1.07 16.56
N LEU A 49 -14.29 0.85 15.31
CA LEU A 49 -14.21 1.84 14.23
C LEU A 49 -15.44 2.74 14.23
N SER A 50 -15.28 3.98 13.77
CA SER A 50 -16.41 4.76 13.27
C SER A 50 -16.81 4.32 11.86
N THR A 51 -17.98 4.73 11.40
CA THR A 51 -18.44 4.44 10.03
C THR A 51 -17.45 4.92 8.97
N THR A 52 -16.86 6.11 9.16
CA THR A 52 -15.89 6.68 8.22
C THR A 52 -14.62 5.84 8.16
N GLU A 53 -14.09 5.40 9.31
CA GLU A 53 -12.90 4.56 9.37
C GLU A 53 -13.13 3.18 8.74
N GLU A 54 -14.28 2.57 9.03
CA GLU A 54 -14.67 1.28 8.43
C GLU A 54 -14.78 1.39 6.91
N MET A 55 -15.40 2.45 6.39
CA MET A 55 -15.51 2.67 4.95
C MET A 55 -14.15 2.88 4.28
N ARG A 56 -13.25 3.70 4.87
CA ARG A 56 -11.89 3.89 4.34
C ARG A 56 -11.12 2.57 4.29
N LEU A 57 -11.20 1.77 5.35
CA LEU A 57 -10.54 0.47 5.42
C LEU A 57 -11.09 -0.51 4.39
N LEU A 58 -12.40 -0.70 4.33
CA LEU A 58 -13.03 -1.58 3.34
C LEU A 58 -12.65 -1.17 1.92
N ARG A 59 -12.81 0.11 1.60
CA ARG A 59 -12.46 0.66 0.28
C ARG A 59 -10.99 0.44 -0.06
N SER A 60 -10.09 0.65 0.90
CA SER A 60 -8.66 0.42 0.70
C SER A 60 -8.32 -1.05 0.43
N MET A 61 -8.96 -1.98 1.12
CA MET A 61 -8.79 -3.43 0.93
C MET A 61 -9.27 -3.86 -0.46
N TYR A 62 -10.48 -3.44 -0.85
CA TYR A 62 -11.03 -3.75 -2.17
C TYR A 62 -10.22 -3.13 -3.30
N ARG A 63 -9.81 -1.85 -3.16
CA ARG A 63 -8.93 -1.20 -4.13
C ARG A 63 -7.61 -1.95 -4.21
N PHE A 64 -6.96 -2.27 -3.09
CA PHE A 64 -5.72 -3.05 -3.09
C PHE A 64 -5.87 -4.39 -3.83
N GLN A 65 -6.97 -5.14 -3.60
CA GLN A 65 -7.22 -6.38 -4.34
C GLN A 65 -7.46 -6.12 -5.84
N LEU A 66 -8.23 -5.10 -6.20
CA LEU A 66 -8.49 -4.73 -7.59
C LEU A 66 -7.19 -4.38 -8.32
N TRP A 67 -6.33 -3.59 -7.68
CA TRP A 67 -5.00 -3.27 -8.18
C TRP A 67 -4.12 -4.53 -8.29
N SER A 68 -4.20 -5.45 -7.32
CA SER A 68 -3.52 -6.74 -7.44
C SER A 68 -4.01 -7.51 -8.67
N ASN A 69 -5.32 -7.59 -8.90
CA ASN A 69 -5.87 -8.30 -10.07
C ASN A 69 -5.49 -7.66 -11.41
N LEU A 70 -5.47 -6.32 -11.49
CA LEU A 70 -5.18 -5.59 -12.73
C LEU A 70 -3.71 -5.64 -13.12
N PHE A 71 -2.80 -5.69 -12.14
CA PHE A 71 -1.35 -5.55 -12.37
C PHE A 71 -0.55 -6.79 -11.97
N HIS A 72 -1.21 -7.89 -11.61
CA HIS A 72 -0.55 -9.17 -11.43
C HIS A 72 -0.17 -9.76 -12.79
N ILE A 73 1.13 -9.97 -13.02
CA ILE A 73 1.63 -10.73 -14.17
C ILE A 73 1.59 -12.20 -13.78
N CYS A 74 0.73 -12.97 -14.43
CA CYS A 74 0.65 -14.41 -14.24
C CYS A 74 1.97 -15.07 -14.69
N PRO A 75 2.64 -15.89 -13.86
CA PRO A 75 3.88 -16.57 -14.23
C PRO A 75 3.73 -17.55 -15.41
N ASP A 76 2.51 -18.02 -15.68
CA ASP A 76 2.24 -19.18 -16.53
C ASP A 76 2.05 -18.86 -18.02
N THR A 77 1.93 -17.59 -18.38
CA THR A 77 1.95 -17.21 -19.79
C THR A 77 3.40 -16.97 -20.20
N GLN A 78 3.98 -17.91 -20.96
CA GLN A 78 5.23 -17.76 -21.70
C GLN A 78 5.28 -16.52 -22.61
N ASP A 79 4.17 -15.78 -22.72
CA ASP A 79 4.08 -14.51 -23.41
C ASP A 79 4.76 -13.40 -22.59
N ARG A 80 6.09 -13.42 -22.60
CA ARG A 80 6.97 -12.35 -22.10
C ARG A 80 6.82 -11.04 -22.91
N HIS A 81 5.84 -10.97 -23.82
CA HIS A 81 5.58 -9.87 -24.74
C HIS A 81 4.22 -9.17 -24.52
N GLY A 82 3.46 -9.53 -23.48
CA GLY A 82 2.35 -8.67 -23.04
C GLY A 82 2.87 -7.24 -22.83
N PRO A 83 2.16 -6.20 -23.32
CA PRO A 83 2.70 -4.84 -23.35
C PRO A 83 3.11 -4.47 -21.94
N GLN A 84 4.42 -4.34 -21.73
CA GLN A 84 5.01 -3.90 -20.47
C GLN A 84 4.23 -2.67 -20.03
N LEU A 85 3.50 -2.79 -18.94
CA LEU A 85 2.74 -1.68 -18.39
C LEU A 85 3.78 -0.79 -17.73
N ASP A 86 4.39 0.08 -18.54
CA ASP A 86 5.37 1.09 -18.10
C ASP A 86 4.77 1.81 -16.89
N GLY A 87 5.57 2.01 -15.83
CA GLY A 87 5.17 2.73 -14.62
C GLY A 87 4.50 4.06 -14.94
N TRP A 88 4.83 4.65 -16.10
CA TRP A 88 4.08 5.76 -16.69
C TRP A 88 2.57 5.55 -16.82
N LYS A 89 2.13 4.47 -17.51
CA LYS A 89 0.71 4.16 -17.74
C LYS A 89 0.01 3.79 -16.44
N PHE A 90 0.73 3.10 -15.56
CA PHE A 90 0.26 2.81 -14.20
C PHE A 90 -0.07 4.11 -13.45
N MET A 91 0.84 5.08 -13.46
CA MET A 91 0.63 6.38 -12.81
C MET A 91 -0.50 7.17 -13.47
N GLU A 92 -0.62 7.13 -14.80
CA GLU A 92 -1.71 7.80 -15.53
C GLU A 92 -3.08 7.22 -15.13
N LEU A 93 -3.21 5.89 -15.07
CA LEU A 93 -4.43 5.23 -14.61
C LEU A 93 -4.71 5.59 -13.14
N GLN A 94 -3.71 5.49 -12.26
CA GLN A 94 -3.87 5.78 -10.84
C GLN A 94 -4.38 7.21 -10.60
N PHE A 95 -3.74 8.19 -11.22
CA PHE A 95 -4.15 9.60 -11.11
C PHE A 95 -5.43 9.93 -11.84
N SER A 96 -5.96 9.03 -12.68
CA SER A 96 -7.27 9.24 -13.32
C SER A 96 -8.40 8.81 -12.41
N PHE A 97 -8.23 7.73 -11.62
CA PHE A 97 -9.31 7.13 -10.83
C PHE A 97 -9.43 7.64 -9.39
N PHE A 98 -8.32 8.04 -8.77
CA PHE A 98 -8.30 8.30 -7.33
C PHE A 98 -7.70 9.65 -6.98
N GLU A 99 -8.22 10.25 -5.91
CA GLU A 99 -7.54 11.36 -5.26
C GLU A 99 -6.28 10.87 -4.52
N PRO A 100 -5.26 11.73 -4.34
CA PRO A 100 -3.98 11.34 -3.74
C PRO A 100 -4.07 10.69 -2.35
N TRP A 101 -5.00 11.13 -1.49
CA TRP A 101 -5.21 10.50 -0.18
C TRP A 101 -5.80 9.09 -0.29
N GLU A 102 -6.64 8.84 -1.29
CA GLU A 102 -7.22 7.52 -1.55
C GLU A 102 -6.18 6.52 -2.06
N VAL A 103 -5.19 7.02 -2.81
CA VAL A 103 -4.02 6.22 -3.19
C VAL A 103 -3.22 5.86 -1.94
N GLU A 104 -3.04 6.79 -1.00
CA GLU A 104 -2.33 6.50 0.24
C GLU A 104 -3.08 5.52 1.16
N GLU A 105 -4.41 5.45 1.08
CA GLU A 105 -5.17 4.37 1.73
C GLU A 105 -4.68 3.00 1.23
N ILE A 106 -4.49 2.84 -0.09
CA ILE A 106 -3.97 1.60 -0.70
C ILE A 106 -2.52 1.35 -0.25
N PHE A 107 -1.68 2.39 -0.21
CA PHE A 107 -0.29 2.27 0.25
C PHE A 107 -0.18 1.83 1.71
N CYS A 108 -1.13 2.18 2.58
CA CYS A 108 -1.15 1.68 3.95
C CYS A 108 -1.38 0.17 3.99
N ILE A 109 -2.31 -0.37 3.18
CA ILE A 109 -2.53 -1.81 3.05
C ILE A 109 -1.30 -2.51 2.43
N LYS A 110 -0.70 -1.92 1.39
CA LYS A 110 0.56 -2.41 0.83
C LYS A 110 1.66 -2.46 1.90
N THR A 111 1.80 -1.43 2.74
CA THR A 111 2.82 -1.37 3.80
C THR A 111 2.60 -2.45 4.83
N PHE A 112 1.34 -2.72 5.20
CA PHE A 112 0.98 -3.84 6.06
C PHE A 112 1.43 -5.18 5.45
N ALA A 113 1.07 -5.45 4.19
CA ALA A 113 1.49 -6.66 3.49
C ALA A 113 3.02 -6.76 3.41
N LYS A 114 3.72 -5.66 3.08
CA LYS A 114 5.18 -5.58 2.99
C LYS A 114 5.86 -6.00 4.29
N VAL A 115 5.47 -5.39 5.42
CA VAL A 115 6.06 -5.70 6.73
C VAL A 115 5.86 -7.17 7.10
N LYS A 116 4.70 -7.73 6.74
CA LYS A 116 4.35 -9.10 7.10
C LYS A 116 5.10 -10.12 6.23
N TYR A 117 5.16 -9.91 4.92
CA TYR A 117 5.96 -10.76 4.03
C TYR A 117 7.45 -10.63 4.31
N ASP A 118 7.96 -9.44 4.64
CA ASP A 118 9.37 -9.27 5.02
C ASP A 118 9.72 -10.10 6.27
N HIS A 119 8.83 -10.11 7.28
CA HIS A 119 8.99 -10.98 8.44
C HIS A 119 8.96 -12.47 8.07
N ILE A 120 8.07 -12.88 7.16
CA ILE A 120 8.00 -14.26 6.67
C ILE A 120 9.28 -14.64 5.92
N PHE A 121 9.78 -13.79 5.03
CA PHE A 121 11.01 -14.00 4.27
C PHE A 121 12.19 -14.20 5.23
N SER A 122 12.27 -13.43 6.31
CA SER A 122 13.30 -13.62 7.33
C SER A 122 13.17 -14.95 8.08
N ARG A 123 11.95 -15.45 8.32
CA ARG A 123 11.71 -16.75 8.97
C ARG A 123 12.09 -17.94 8.11
N ILE A 124 11.85 -17.88 6.80
CA ILE A 124 12.14 -18.96 5.84
C ILE A 124 13.47 -18.76 5.10
N TYR A 125 14.27 -17.77 5.52
CA TYR A 125 15.49 -17.35 4.83
C TYR A 125 16.43 -18.54 4.58
N ARG A 126 16.69 -19.35 5.61
CA ARG A 126 17.63 -20.48 5.49
C ARG A 126 17.10 -21.60 4.59
N ASP A 127 15.78 -21.74 4.47
CA ASP A 127 15.14 -22.78 3.65
C ASP A 127 15.11 -22.43 2.15
N LEU A 128 15.11 -21.12 1.83
CA LEU A 128 14.96 -20.60 0.47
C LEU A 128 16.21 -19.93 -0.09
N CYS A 129 17.20 -19.64 0.76
CA CYS A 129 18.50 -19.09 0.37
C CYS A 129 19.64 -19.94 0.99
N PRO A 130 19.80 -21.21 0.58
CA PRO A 130 20.84 -22.07 1.14
C PRO A 130 22.23 -21.62 0.67
N GLY A 131 23.18 -21.55 1.59
CA GLY A 131 24.60 -21.30 1.31
C GLY A 131 25.15 -20.09 2.07
N PRO A 132 26.43 -19.75 1.85
CA PRO A 132 27.07 -18.63 2.55
C PRO A 132 26.40 -17.29 2.17
N PRO A 133 26.42 -16.29 3.07
CA PRO A 133 25.95 -14.95 2.76
C PRO A 133 26.62 -14.41 1.49
N ALA A 134 25.87 -13.65 0.69
CA ALA A 134 26.41 -13.03 -0.51
C ALA A 134 27.62 -12.12 -0.18
N ILE A 135 28.64 -12.16 -1.05
CA ILE A 135 29.73 -11.19 -1.01
C ILE A 135 29.19 -9.85 -1.55
N PRO A 136 29.40 -8.72 -0.85
CA PRO A 136 28.90 -7.43 -1.30
C PRO A 136 29.31 -7.10 -2.74
N GLY A 137 28.32 -6.76 -3.58
CA GLY A 137 28.52 -6.38 -4.98
C GLY A 137 28.54 -7.53 -6.00
N GLN A 138 28.42 -8.79 -5.56
CA GLN A 138 28.37 -9.95 -6.46
C GLN A 138 26.96 -10.53 -6.55
N GLN A 139 26.41 -10.58 -7.76
CA GLN A 139 25.10 -11.21 -7.99
C GLN A 139 25.23 -12.73 -7.90
N ARG A 140 24.38 -13.35 -7.06
CA ARG A 140 24.37 -14.79 -6.87
C ARG A 140 23.41 -15.46 -7.85
N SER A 141 23.89 -16.47 -8.57
CA SER A 141 23.01 -17.36 -9.33
C SER A 141 22.40 -18.39 -8.38
N MET A 142 21.07 -18.39 -8.25
CA MET A 142 20.34 -19.31 -7.39
C MET A 142 19.72 -20.45 -8.20
N PRO A 143 19.76 -21.70 -7.73
CA PRO A 143 19.07 -22.79 -8.41
C PRO A 143 17.55 -22.57 -8.44
N ALA A 144 16.86 -23.30 -9.33
CA ALA A 144 15.41 -23.25 -9.43
C ALA A 144 14.75 -23.54 -8.06
N GLY A 145 13.76 -22.72 -7.68
CA GLY A 145 13.09 -22.82 -6.38
C GLY A 145 13.83 -22.16 -5.21
N PHE A 146 15.01 -21.58 -5.42
CA PHE A 146 15.73 -20.79 -4.42
C PHE A 146 15.85 -19.32 -4.82
N PHE A 147 16.02 -18.44 -3.85
CA PHE A 147 15.91 -16.99 -3.99
C PHE A 147 17.06 -16.30 -3.28
N ASP A 148 17.59 -15.25 -3.90
CA ASP A 148 18.60 -14.39 -3.29
C ASP A 148 17.90 -13.31 -2.45
N PHE A 149 17.90 -13.51 -1.14
CA PHE A 149 17.36 -12.54 -0.18
C PHE A 149 18.41 -11.56 0.35
N ASP A 150 19.70 -11.78 0.06
CA ASP A 150 20.79 -10.96 0.57
C ASP A 150 20.95 -9.68 -0.26
N HIS A 151 20.67 -9.76 -1.57
CA HIS A 151 20.72 -8.59 -2.43
C HIS A 151 19.48 -7.69 -2.20
N PRO A 152 19.64 -6.44 -1.72
CA PRO A 152 18.50 -5.60 -1.30
C PRO A 152 17.47 -5.34 -2.39
N PHE A 153 17.93 -5.09 -3.62
CA PHE A 153 17.05 -4.89 -4.78
C PHE A 153 16.27 -6.15 -5.10
N THR A 154 16.93 -7.32 -5.08
CA THR A 154 16.27 -8.60 -5.38
C THR A 154 15.22 -8.91 -4.33
N ARG A 155 15.54 -8.72 -3.04
CA ARG A 155 14.58 -8.88 -1.94
C ARG A 155 13.37 -7.96 -2.12
N ASP A 156 13.56 -6.69 -2.45
CA ASP A 156 12.45 -5.74 -2.65
C ASP A 156 11.58 -6.14 -3.86
N CYS A 157 12.18 -6.58 -4.97
CA CYS A 157 11.43 -7.13 -6.11
C CYS A 157 10.59 -8.35 -5.73
N LEU A 158 11.15 -9.31 -5.00
CA LEU A 158 10.44 -10.50 -4.54
C LEU A 158 9.31 -10.16 -3.56
N LEU A 159 9.53 -9.18 -2.67
CA LEU A 159 8.50 -8.67 -1.77
C LEU A 159 7.35 -8.04 -2.56
N ASN A 160 7.65 -7.11 -3.47
CA ASN A 160 6.62 -6.44 -4.26
C ASN A 160 5.84 -7.42 -5.14
N GLY A 161 6.52 -8.40 -5.74
CA GLY A 161 5.85 -9.44 -6.52
C GLY A 161 4.95 -10.34 -5.68
N THR A 162 5.36 -10.64 -4.45
CA THR A 162 4.53 -11.41 -3.49
C THR A 162 3.34 -10.60 -2.99
N ILE A 163 3.52 -9.29 -2.75
CA ILE A 163 2.43 -8.37 -2.38
C ILE A 163 1.38 -8.30 -3.49
N ALA A 164 1.81 -8.31 -4.76
CA ALA A 164 0.92 -8.25 -5.92
C ALA A 164 0.00 -9.49 -6.09
N LEU A 165 0.21 -10.56 -5.31
CA LEU A 165 -0.72 -11.70 -5.25
C LEU A 165 -2.03 -11.37 -4.52
N GLY A 166 -2.10 -10.20 -3.87
CA GLY A 166 -3.32 -9.68 -3.27
C GLY A 166 -3.68 -10.29 -1.91
N LEU A 167 -4.91 -9.99 -1.48
CA LEU A 167 -5.43 -10.34 -0.16
C LEU A 167 -5.67 -11.85 -0.01
N ASN A 168 -6.03 -12.57 -1.08
CA ASN A 168 -6.27 -14.01 -0.99
C ASN A 168 -5.00 -14.78 -0.59
N PHE A 169 -3.85 -14.44 -1.19
CA PHE A 169 -2.58 -15.06 -0.82
C PHE A 169 -2.14 -14.62 0.58
N LEU A 170 -2.30 -13.33 0.92
CA LEU A 170 -1.99 -12.82 2.26
C LEU A 170 -2.80 -13.55 3.35
N HIS A 171 -4.09 -13.74 3.12
CA HIS A 171 -4.97 -14.50 4.01
C HIS A 171 -4.52 -15.96 4.12
N THR A 172 -4.16 -16.59 3.00
CA THR A 172 -3.66 -17.98 3.01
C THR A 172 -2.43 -18.12 3.89
N VAL A 173 -1.46 -17.22 3.75
CA VAL A 173 -0.22 -17.27 4.51
C VAL A 173 -0.44 -17.06 6.02
N PHE A 174 -1.44 -16.23 6.40
CA PHE A 174 -1.68 -15.92 7.82
C PHE A 174 -2.54 -16.96 8.52
N PHE A 175 -3.57 -17.47 7.84
CA PHE A 175 -4.64 -18.21 8.50
C PHE A 175 -4.76 -19.67 8.04
N LYS A 176 -4.18 -20.03 6.89
CA LYS A 176 -4.31 -21.40 6.33
C LYS A 176 -3.01 -22.22 6.45
N ILE A 177 -1.87 -21.59 6.70
CA ILE A 177 -0.60 -22.28 6.93
C ILE A 177 -0.65 -23.00 8.27
N LYS A 178 -0.30 -24.29 8.24
CA LYS A 178 -0.40 -25.20 9.39
C LYS A 178 0.91 -25.35 10.15
N ASP A 179 2.02 -25.34 9.43
CA ASP A 179 3.36 -25.57 9.96
C ASP A 179 4.43 -24.91 9.07
N HIS A 180 5.69 -24.99 9.51
CA HIS A 180 6.83 -24.38 8.82
C HIS A 180 7.08 -24.98 7.43
N ASN A 181 6.92 -26.29 7.25
CA ASN A 181 7.15 -26.93 5.96
C ASN A 181 6.09 -26.53 4.93
N HIS A 182 4.83 -26.42 5.37
CA HIS A 182 3.74 -25.86 4.57
C HIS A 182 4.02 -24.39 4.21
N LEU A 183 4.55 -23.59 5.13
CA LEU A 183 4.95 -22.21 4.82
C LEU A 183 6.02 -22.16 3.73
N VAL A 184 7.11 -22.92 3.91
CA VAL A 184 8.24 -22.95 2.99
C VAL A 184 7.80 -23.39 1.59
N SER A 185 7.01 -24.46 1.48
CA SER A 185 6.55 -24.97 0.18
C SER A 185 5.58 -24.00 -0.49
N THR A 186 4.61 -23.43 0.24
CA THR A 186 3.67 -22.44 -0.29
C THR A 186 4.42 -21.20 -0.78
N MET A 187 5.33 -20.65 0.02
CA MET A 187 6.12 -19.46 -0.37
C MET A 187 7.05 -19.78 -1.55
N ARG A 188 7.73 -20.94 -1.56
CA ARG A 188 8.60 -21.35 -2.67
C ARG A 188 7.88 -21.33 -4.03
N ASN A 189 6.61 -21.76 -4.04
CA ASN A 189 5.82 -21.87 -5.26
C ASN A 189 5.18 -20.55 -5.69
N HIS A 190 4.98 -19.61 -4.77
CA HIS A 190 4.21 -18.39 -5.04
C HIS A 190 5.00 -17.10 -4.95
N ILE A 191 6.21 -17.07 -4.36
CA ILE A 191 7.02 -15.84 -4.30
C ILE A 191 7.17 -15.28 -5.72
N GLY A 192 6.66 -14.06 -5.91
CA GLY A 192 6.60 -13.42 -7.23
C GLY A 192 8.01 -13.16 -7.75
N ARG A 193 8.43 -13.89 -8.79
CA ARG A 193 9.76 -13.76 -9.39
C ARG A 193 9.88 -12.61 -10.39
N GLN A 194 8.78 -12.01 -10.82
CA GLN A 194 8.79 -10.83 -11.68
C GLN A 194 7.40 -10.20 -11.67
N THR A 195 7.35 -8.93 -11.29
CA THR A 195 6.20 -8.07 -11.53
C THR A 195 6.76 -6.68 -11.76
N PHE A 196 6.21 -5.92 -12.71
CA PHE A 196 6.28 -4.48 -12.60
C PHE A 196 5.71 -4.14 -11.22
N CYS A 197 6.52 -3.50 -10.38
CA CYS A 197 6.30 -3.59 -8.95
C CYS A 197 5.06 -2.77 -8.60
N LEU A 198 3.97 -3.45 -8.22
CA LEU A 198 2.75 -2.79 -7.76
C LEU A 198 3.11 -1.74 -6.71
N LEU A 199 2.96 -0.47 -7.06
CA LEU A 199 3.19 0.67 -6.17
C LEU A 199 4.61 0.74 -5.55
N ASN A 200 5.69 0.33 -6.23
CA ASN A 200 7.03 0.49 -5.65
C ASN A 200 7.44 1.97 -5.59
N ASN A 201 8.15 2.34 -4.53
CA ASN A 201 8.64 3.71 -4.35
C ASN A 201 9.64 4.09 -5.45
N ASP A 202 10.32 3.13 -6.06
CA ASP A 202 11.24 3.39 -7.19
C ASP A 202 10.47 3.58 -8.50
N ASP A 203 9.44 2.78 -8.76
CA ASP A 203 8.56 2.88 -9.94
C ASP A 203 7.60 4.08 -9.88
N ILE A 204 7.34 4.59 -8.66
CA ILE A 204 6.60 5.83 -8.37
C ILE A 204 7.57 6.88 -7.79
N GLY A 205 8.85 6.74 -8.13
CA GLY A 205 9.93 7.59 -7.65
C GLY A 205 9.81 9.02 -8.14
N LEU A 206 10.59 9.89 -7.49
CA LEU A 206 10.69 11.32 -7.85
C LEU A 206 10.88 11.52 -9.37
N ASN A 207 11.79 10.76 -9.98
CA ASN A 207 12.10 10.87 -11.40
C ASN A 207 10.91 10.49 -12.29
N VAL A 208 10.21 9.38 -11.99
CA VAL A 208 9.06 8.94 -12.76
C VAL A 208 7.91 9.94 -12.64
N GLN A 209 7.62 10.41 -11.42
CA GLN A 209 6.59 11.42 -11.19
C GLN A 209 6.92 12.75 -11.88
N ASN A 210 8.16 13.22 -11.81
CA ASN A 210 8.59 14.47 -12.46
C ASN A 210 8.55 14.36 -13.99
N LYS A 211 9.01 13.23 -14.56
CA LYS A 211 8.90 12.98 -16.00
C LYS A 211 7.43 13.04 -16.42
N ARG A 212 6.52 12.44 -15.65
CA ARG A 212 5.07 12.42 -15.88
C ARG A 212 4.42 13.80 -15.82
N ARG A 213 4.76 14.61 -14.81
CA ARG A 213 4.31 16.02 -14.72
C ARG A 213 4.73 16.83 -15.94
N ARG A 214 6.00 16.70 -16.35
CA ARG A 214 6.56 17.46 -17.48
C ARG A 214 5.92 17.11 -18.82
N SER A 215 5.65 15.84 -19.09
CA SER A 215 5.11 15.47 -20.41
C SER A 215 3.59 15.60 -20.50
N LYS A 216 2.84 15.30 -19.43
CA LYS A 216 1.37 15.36 -19.43
C LYS A 216 0.85 15.76 -18.04
N PRO A 217 0.89 17.06 -17.68
CA PRO A 217 0.42 17.51 -16.38
C PRO A 217 -1.10 17.32 -16.25
N SER A 218 -1.52 16.65 -15.18
CA SER A 218 -2.94 16.43 -14.88
C SER A 218 -3.58 17.67 -14.25
N LEU A 219 -4.91 17.68 -14.16
CA LEU A 219 -5.63 18.70 -13.38
C LEU A 219 -5.14 18.76 -11.93
N ARG A 220 -4.85 17.60 -11.33
CA ARG A 220 -4.36 17.48 -9.95
C ARG A 220 -2.98 18.12 -9.78
N ASP A 221 -2.08 17.96 -10.75
CA ASP A 221 -0.78 18.61 -10.72
C ASP A 221 -0.88 20.13 -10.81
N ARG A 222 -1.82 20.65 -11.62
CA ARG A 222 -2.09 22.09 -11.70
C ARG A 222 -2.64 22.64 -10.39
N LYS A 223 -3.55 21.91 -9.73
CA LYS A 223 -4.05 22.26 -8.38
C LYS A 223 -2.91 22.33 -7.36
N GLN A 224 -1.98 21.37 -7.40
CA GLN A 224 -0.78 21.41 -6.55
C GLN A 224 0.10 22.63 -6.87
N GLY A 225 0.38 22.91 -8.15
CA GLY A 225 1.25 24.03 -8.55
C GLY A 225 0.71 25.39 -8.09
N ARG A 226 -0.62 25.57 -8.10
CA ARG A 226 -1.30 26.77 -7.58
C ARG A 226 -1.49 26.77 -6.06
N ARG A 227 -1.17 25.68 -5.37
CA ARG A 227 -1.47 25.46 -3.95
C ARG A 227 -2.95 25.69 -3.63
N ASP A 228 -3.85 25.20 -4.51
CA ASP A 228 -5.30 25.39 -4.34
C ASP A 228 -5.74 24.98 -2.91
N PRO A 229 -6.61 25.77 -2.23
CA PRO A 229 -7.04 25.45 -0.88
C PRO A 229 -7.73 24.09 -0.79
N LEU A 230 -7.39 23.33 0.25
CA LEU A 230 -7.96 22.03 0.58
C LEU A 230 -8.16 21.92 2.10
N PRO A 231 -9.09 22.71 2.68
CA PRO A 231 -9.37 22.66 4.11
C PRO A 231 -10.00 21.32 4.51
N PHE A 232 -9.82 20.93 5.76
CA PHE A 232 -10.53 19.78 6.32
C PHE A 232 -12.01 20.15 6.54
N LEU A 233 -12.91 19.36 5.95
CA LEU A 233 -14.36 19.60 6.01
C LEU A 233 -15.08 18.68 7.01
N GLY A 234 -14.34 17.99 7.86
CA GLY A 234 -14.90 16.97 8.76
C GLY A 234 -14.90 15.57 8.15
N ASP A 235 -15.14 14.56 8.98
CA ASP A 235 -15.29 13.16 8.57
C ASP A 235 -16.72 12.87 8.11
N VAL A 236 -17.18 13.58 7.09
CA VAL A 236 -18.52 13.44 6.53
C VAL A 236 -18.54 12.31 5.49
N VAL A 237 -19.37 11.30 5.72
CA VAL A 237 -19.75 10.33 4.70
C VAL A 237 -20.89 10.94 3.88
N VAL A 238 -20.62 11.35 2.64
CA VAL A 238 -21.67 11.82 1.72
C VAL A 238 -22.17 10.60 0.94
N PRO A 239 -23.40 10.10 1.17
CA PRO A 239 -23.86 8.82 0.62
C PRO A 239 -24.10 8.80 -0.89
N SER A 240 -23.99 9.94 -1.58
CA SER A 240 -24.49 10.13 -2.95
C SER A 240 -23.48 10.73 -3.93
N THR A 241 -22.24 10.98 -3.52
CA THR A 241 -21.19 11.43 -4.43
C THR A 241 -19.96 10.56 -4.28
N ASP A 242 -19.34 10.19 -5.40
CA ASP A 242 -17.99 9.56 -5.44
C ASP A 242 -16.89 10.49 -4.85
N THR A 243 -17.28 11.66 -4.34
CA THR A 243 -16.35 12.67 -3.83
C THR A 243 -16.04 12.39 -2.37
N THR A 244 -14.87 11.83 -2.13
CA THR A 244 -14.36 11.61 -0.77
C THR A 244 -13.60 12.85 -0.32
N HIS A 245 -13.91 13.35 0.88
CA HIS A 245 -13.11 14.43 1.46
C HIS A 245 -11.80 13.88 2.04
N PRO A 246 -10.70 14.64 1.96
CA PRO A 246 -9.42 14.20 2.52
C PRO A 246 -9.53 14.02 4.04
N PRO A 247 -8.88 12.99 4.61
CA PRO A 247 -8.80 12.84 6.06
C PRO A 247 -8.01 13.99 6.69
N LEU A 248 -8.25 14.29 7.97
CA LEU A 248 -7.53 15.35 8.68
C LEU A 248 -6.01 15.18 8.60
N ALA A 249 -5.50 13.95 8.72
CA ALA A 249 -4.07 13.72 8.62
C ALA A 249 -3.47 14.16 7.27
N TRP A 250 -4.20 14.00 6.17
CA TRP A 250 -3.76 14.45 4.85
C TRP A 250 -3.70 15.98 4.76
N THR A 251 -4.74 16.66 5.23
CA THR A 251 -4.78 18.12 5.20
C THR A 251 -3.72 18.74 6.12
N LEU A 252 -3.38 18.07 7.24
CA LEU A 252 -2.31 18.51 8.14
C LEU A 252 -0.92 18.47 7.49
N ILE A 253 -0.54 17.37 6.82
CA ILE A 253 0.80 17.26 6.21
C ILE A 253 1.00 18.21 5.02
N TRP A 254 -0.08 18.70 4.42
CA TRP A 254 -0.05 19.64 3.29
C TRP A 254 -0.53 21.05 3.66
N GLU A 255 -0.65 21.35 4.95
CA GLU A 255 -1.01 22.69 5.46
C GLU A 255 -2.31 23.25 4.86
N GLY A 256 -3.32 22.39 4.69
CA GLY A 256 -4.63 22.77 4.16
C GLY A 256 -4.62 23.18 2.69
N THR A 257 -3.61 22.80 1.92
CA THR A 257 -3.52 23.06 0.47
C THR A 257 -3.36 21.76 -0.31
N TYR A 258 -3.74 21.76 -1.58
CA TYR A 258 -3.75 20.56 -2.42
C TYR A 258 -2.34 20.03 -2.69
N SER A 259 -2.21 18.70 -2.74
CA SER A 259 -1.00 18.00 -3.15
C SER A 259 -1.36 16.79 -4.00
N SER A 260 -0.67 16.60 -5.13
CA SER A 260 -0.77 15.40 -5.97
C SER A 260 0.34 14.37 -5.65
N LEU A 261 1.14 14.60 -4.61
CA LEU A 261 2.26 13.73 -4.26
C LEU A 261 1.79 12.47 -3.53
N VAL A 262 2.29 11.32 -3.99
CA VAL A 262 2.00 9.98 -3.44
C VAL A 262 3.27 9.12 -3.45
N GLY A 263 3.24 7.96 -2.81
CA GLY A 263 4.32 6.98 -2.94
C GLY A 263 5.62 7.46 -2.31
N TYR A 264 6.66 7.68 -3.13
CA TYR A 264 8.00 8.11 -2.69
C TYR A 264 8.02 9.28 -1.69
N PHE A 265 7.08 10.23 -1.83
CA PHE A 265 6.98 11.44 -1.02
C PHE A 265 6.36 11.21 0.38
N ILE A 266 5.86 10.01 0.65
CA ILE A 266 5.22 9.68 1.92
C ILE A 266 5.90 8.42 2.42
N LYS A 267 6.60 8.50 3.55
CA LYS A 267 7.42 7.37 4.02
C LYS A 267 6.57 6.35 4.75
N ASP A 268 7.05 5.10 4.76
CA ASP A 268 6.35 3.98 5.42
C ASP A 268 6.16 4.20 6.93
N LYS A 269 6.89 5.13 7.56
CA LYS A 269 6.73 5.48 9.00
C LYS A 269 5.29 5.85 9.35
N VAL A 270 4.64 6.69 8.54
CA VAL A 270 3.25 7.13 8.78
C VAL A 270 2.23 6.09 8.29
N ARG A 271 2.57 5.34 7.24
CA ARG A 271 1.72 4.25 6.71
C ARG A 271 1.60 3.07 7.68
N LYS A 272 2.65 2.78 8.46
CA LYS A 272 2.66 1.70 9.47
C LYS A 272 1.57 1.83 10.52
N TRP A 273 1.15 3.05 10.84
CA TRP A 273 0.04 3.29 11.74
C TRP A 273 -1.22 3.76 11.01
N GLY A 274 -1.26 3.73 9.68
CA GLY A 274 -2.47 3.98 8.89
C GLY A 274 -2.94 5.43 8.92
N TYR A 275 -2.05 6.41 8.80
CA TYR A 275 -2.36 7.82 9.06
C TYR A 275 -3.58 8.40 8.35
N VAL A 276 -3.90 7.95 7.14
CA VAL A 276 -5.10 8.37 6.37
C VAL A 276 -6.38 7.61 6.71
N MET A 277 -6.28 6.50 7.45
CA MET A 277 -7.43 5.63 7.76
C MET A 277 -8.32 6.19 8.87
N TRP A 278 -7.72 6.90 9.81
CA TRP A 278 -8.38 7.29 11.04
C TRP A 278 -9.13 8.60 10.92
N ASP A 279 -10.24 8.70 11.63
CA ASP A 279 -11.01 9.93 11.72
C ASP A 279 -10.33 10.96 12.64
N ALA A 280 -10.75 12.21 12.52
CA ALA A 280 -10.23 13.33 13.29
C ALA A 280 -10.37 13.10 14.81
N ALA A 281 -11.48 12.53 15.26
CA ALA A 281 -11.72 12.27 16.67
C ALA A 281 -10.71 11.28 17.25
N ARG A 282 -10.37 10.22 16.51
CA ARG A 282 -9.30 9.29 16.89
C ARG A 282 -7.95 9.97 16.88
N LEU A 283 -7.62 10.74 15.85
CA LEU A 283 -6.33 11.44 15.80
C LEU A 283 -6.14 12.39 16.98
N GLU A 284 -7.19 13.09 17.40
CA GLU A 284 -7.20 13.94 18.59
C GLU A 284 -6.99 13.12 19.87
N LYS A 285 -7.83 12.12 20.10
CA LYS A 285 -7.82 11.32 21.33
C LYS A 285 -6.52 10.55 21.54
N THR A 286 -5.87 10.16 20.44
CA THR A 286 -4.64 9.36 20.48
C THR A 286 -3.38 10.21 20.58
N GLY A 287 -3.43 11.53 20.30
CA GLY A 287 -2.23 12.33 20.11
C GLY A 287 -1.48 12.00 18.81
N ALA A 288 -2.19 11.46 17.82
CA ALA A 288 -1.59 11.07 16.55
C ALA A 288 -1.16 12.29 15.71
N LYS A 289 -1.77 13.46 15.93
CA LYS A 289 -1.40 14.70 15.23
C LYS A 289 0.05 15.09 15.53
N GLU A 290 0.46 14.98 16.79
CA GLU A 290 1.80 15.31 17.26
C GLU A 290 2.82 14.29 16.75
N VAL A 291 2.43 13.00 16.69
CA VAL A 291 3.25 11.96 16.05
C VAL A 291 3.41 12.24 14.56
N LEU A 292 2.34 12.58 13.86
CA LEU A 292 2.34 12.88 12.43
C LEU A 292 3.25 14.08 12.12
N LYS A 293 3.07 15.19 12.84
CA LYS A 293 3.89 16.41 12.69
C LYS A 293 5.37 16.11 12.86
N ARG A 294 5.76 15.44 13.96
CA ARG A 294 7.15 15.06 14.24
C ARG A 294 7.76 14.12 13.20
N GLN A 295 6.99 13.14 12.72
CA GLN A 295 7.47 12.22 11.68
C GLN A 295 7.63 12.94 10.33
N TRP A 296 6.69 13.81 9.99
CA TRP A 296 6.73 14.61 8.77
C TRP A 296 7.91 15.59 8.74
N GLU A 297 8.10 16.35 9.82
CA GLU A 297 9.25 17.26 9.99
C GLU A 297 10.57 16.49 9.94
N SER A 298 10.65 15.31 10.54
CA SER A 298 11.84 14.47 10.50
C SER A 298 12.15 13.92 9.10
N ASP A 299 11.14 13.64 8.29
CA ASP A 299 11.33 13.05 6.95
C ASP A 299 11.75 14.10 5.92
N TRP A 300 11.38 15.37 6.13
CA TRP A 300 11.61 16.46 5.18
C TRP A 300 12.47 17.61 5.71
N LEU A 301 12.96 17.51 6.95
CA LEU A 301 13.80 18.54 7.60
C LEU A 301 13.16 19.94 7.54
N GLY A 302 11.83 19.99 7.65
CA GLY A 302 11.05 21.24 7.56
C GLY A 302 10.83 21.79 6.14
N GLN A 303 11.27 21.08 5.09
CA GLN A 303 11.02 21.46 3.70
C GLN A 303 9.64 20.97 3.23
N ASP A 304 9.01 21.70 2.32
CA ASP A 304 7.79 21.21 1.66
C ASP A 304 8.18 20.30 0.48
N PRO A 305 7.75 19.02 0.48
CA PRO A 305 8.08 18.08 -0.60
C PRO A 305 7.57 18.51 -1.97
N ARG A 306 6.55 19.38 -2.02
CA ARG A 306 6.00 19.92 -3.27
C ARG A 306 6.99 20.81 -4.00
N ASP A 307 7.97 21.38 -3.32
CA ASP A 307 8.99 22.23 -3.94
C ASP A 307 10.08 21.41 -4.64
N LEU A 308 10.21 20.12 -4.28
CA LEU A 308 11.07 19.16 -4.98
C LEU A 308 10.38 18.55 -6.21
N ALA A 309 9.05 18.61 -6.25
CA ALA A 309 8.25 18.10 -7.35
C ALA A 309 8.16 19.16 -8.45
N ILE A 310 8.73 18.86 -9.60
CA ILE A 310 8.74 19.79 -10.72
C ILE A 310 7.36 19.69 -11.40
N THR A 311 6.54 20.72 -11.20
CA THR A 311 5.23 20.89 -11.86
C THR A 311 5.38 21.45 -13.26
#